data_AF-A0A1X2HYP6-F1
#
_entry.id   AF-A0A1X2HYP6-F1
#
_cell.length_a   1.000
_cell.length_b   1.000
_cell.length_c   1.000
_cell.angle_alpha   90.00
_cell.angle_beta   90.00
_cell.angle_gamma   90.00
#
_symmetry.space_group_name_H-M   'P 1'
#
loop_
_entity.id
_entity.type
_entity.pdbx_description
1 polymer ?
#
loop_
_entity_poly.entity_id
_entity_poly.type
_entity_poly.pdbx_seq_one_letter_code
_entity_poly.pdbx_strand_id
1 'polypeptide(L)'
;MGCPHYQRKCKLQAACCGGIFGCRFCHDEQSDHAIVRTDTKTMYCMLCQRLQPAGATCVGCDETMARYYCDKCKLWDDVPGKAVYHCDDCGMCRQGQGLGKDFFHCATCHICMSISMQHKHRCIERNLESDCPICGEYMFTSTATVIFMPCGHCIHKHCYADYIQTSYQCPTCMKSLGDMSHYFARLDRALERQSMPDEYAHVLSHVFCNDCERRCAAPYHFFYHKCAHCASYNTTVLRTEKTESPPPSCATIMEHAASDPSSSDASSSSSPSPPRPTSPEAAFDPDNDPHVLASPSLEASIPSE
;
A
#
# COMPACT_ATOMS: atom_id res chain seq x y z
N MET A 1 25.68 4.13 23.21
CA MET A 1 26.27 5.01 22.17
C MET A 1 25.46 4.86 20.89
N GLY A 2 25.39 5.91 20.06
CA GLY A 2 24.67 5.87 18.79
C GLY A 2 23.80 7.12 18.59
N CYS A 3 22.65 6.93 17.96
CA CYS A 3 21.62 7.94 17.72
C CYS A 3 20.22 7.30 17.89
N PRO A 4 19.13 8.09 17.88
CA PRO A 4 17.77 7.54 17.99
C PRO A 4 17.44 6.44 16.97
N HIS A 5 18.05 6.49 15.78
CA HIS A 5 17.81 5.51 14.72
C HIS A 5 18.53 4.16 14.90
N TYR A 6 19.77 4.19 15.42
CA TYR A 6 20.64 3.01 15.48
C TYR A 6 21.61 3.11 16.67
N GLN A 7 21.73 2.02 17.42
CA GLN A 7 22.77 1.85 18.43
C GLN A 7 24.06 1.37 17.76
N ARG A 8 25.20 1.95 18.10
CA ARG A 8 26.52 1.58 17.55
C ARG A 8 27.64 2.33 18.26
N LYS A 9 28.88 1.88 18.05
CA LYS A 9 30.10 2.47 18.61
C LYS A 9 30.91 3.29 17.59
N CYS A 10 30.39 3.48 16.38
CA CYS A 10 30.96 4.33 15.33
C CYS A 10 29.98 5.37 14.78
N LYS A 11 30.53 6.37 14.08
CA LYS A 11 29.83 7.31 13.20
C LYS A 11 30.26 7.04 11.76
N LEU A 12 29.40 7.32 10.78
CA LEU A 12 29.79 7.26 9.37
C LEU A 12 30.35 8.60 8.92
N GLN A 13 31.26 8.58 7.94
CA GLN A 13 31.64 9.78 7.20
C GLN A 13 30.85 9.81 5.89
N ALA A 14 30.02 10.82 5.70
CA ALA A 14 29.22 11.00 4.51
C ALA A 14 30.14 11.27 3.30
N ALA A 15 30.02 10.50 2.23
CA ALA A 15 30.85 10.67 1.04
C ALA A 15 30.51 11.95 0.25
N CYS A 16 29.26 12.42 0.34
CA CYS A 16 28.76 13.61 -0.35
C CYS A 16 29.39 14.92 0.17
N CYS A 17 29.48 15.08 1.49
CA CYS A 17 29.89 16.34 2.13
C CYS A 17 31.11 16.19 3.06
N GLY A 18 31.61 14.97 3.28
CA GLY A 18 32.75 14.68 4.17
C GLY A 18 32.43 14.76 5.66
N GLY A 19 31.21 15.15 6.04
CA GLY A 19 30.79 15.31 7.43
C GLY A 19 30.64 13.97 8.18
N ILE A 20 30.78 14.01 9.50
CA ILE A 20 30.69 12.83 10.37
C ILE A 20 29.35 12.82 11.08
N PHE A 21 28.52 11.83 10.77
CA PHE A 21 27.15 11.75 11.27
C PHE A 21 26.91 10.44 12.02
N GLY A 22 25.92 10.45 12.90
CA GLY A 22 25.43 9.24 13.54
C GLY A 22 25.10 8.19 12.48
N CYS A 23 24.06 8.42 11.68
CA CYS A 23 23.66 7.61 10.53
C CYS A 23 23.26 8.48 9.34
N ARG A 24 22.79 7.84 8.27
CA ARG A 24 22.16 8.50 7.13
C ARG A 24 20.96 9.37 7.52
N PHE A 25 20.08 8.90 8.40
CA PHE A 25 18.91 9.70 8.78
C PHE A 25 19.33 10.96 9.54
N CYS A 26 20.29 10.85 10.45
CA CYS A 26 20.84 12.04 11.12
C CYS A 26 21.55 13.01 10.17
N HIS A 27 22.09 12.51 9.05
CA HIS A 27 22.63 13.37 8.00
C HIS A 27 21.51 14.06 7.24
N ASP A 28 20.54 13.29 6.75
CA ASP A 28 19.45 13.74 5.90
C ASP A 28 18.53 14.74 6.64
N GLU A 29 18.41 14.62 7.97
CA GLU A 29 17.74 15.61 8.84
C GLU A 29 18.47 16.96 8.94
N GLN A 30 19.78 16.97 8.73
CA GLN A 30 20.65 18.14 8.92
C GLN A 30 21.22 18.68 7.60
N SER A 31 20.85 18.08 6.48
CA SER A 31 21.40 18.36 5.15
C SER A 31 20.26 18.49 4.15
N ASP A 32 20.49 19.26 3.09
CA ASP A 32 19.55 19.46 1.97
C ASP A 32 19.58 18.32 0.93
N HIS A 33 20.31 17.25 1.21
CA HIS A 33 20.51 16.11 0.32
C HIS A 33 20.60 14.80 1.11
N ALA A 34 20.36 13.69 0.43
CA ALA A 34 20.41 12.35 1.02
C ALA A 34 21.77 11.66 0.81
N ILE A 35 22.20 10.84 1.77
CA ILE A 35 23.40 10.00 1.59
C ILE A 35 23.17 8.89 0.57
N VAL A 36 24.09 8.79 -0.40
CA VAL A 36 24.27 7.60 -1.21
C VAL A 36 25.04 6.55 -0.39
N ARG A 37 24.30 5.58 0.13
CA ARG A 37 24.79 4.54 1.07
C ARG A 37 26.01 3.76 0.57
N THR A 38 26.09 3.47 -0.72
CA THR A 38 27.19 2.69 -1.33
C THR A 38 28.52 3.43 -1.36
N ASP A 39 28.48 4.76 -1.29
CA ASP A 39 29.67 5.58 -1.49
C ASP A 39 30.43 5.82 -0.18
N THR A 40 29.77 5.53 0.95
CA THR A 40 30.38 5.65 2.28
C THR A 40 31.50 4.61 2.44
N LYS A 41 32.75 5.09 2.58
CA LYS A 41 33.94 4.23 2.72
C LYS A 41 34.61 4.33 4.08
N THR A 42 34.27 5.34 4.89
CA THR A 42 35.00 5.69 6.10
C THR A 42 34.04 5.71 7.31
N MET A 43 34.56 5.29 8.46
CA MET A 43 33.88 5.40 9.76
C MET A 43 34.79 6.06 10.78
N TYR A 44 34.18 6.70 11.77
CA TYR A 44 34.84 7.29 12.92
C TYR A 44 34.51 6.48 14.16
N CYS A 45 35.52 5.89 14.81
CA CYS A 45 35.34 5.16 16.06
C CYS A 45 35.06 6.14 17.20
N MET A 46 33.95 5.96 17.92
CA MET A 46 33.60 6.83 19.05
C MET A 46 34.37 6.49 20.34
N LEU A 47 35.04 5.34 20.40
CA LEU A 47 35.82 4.91 21.56
C LEU A 47 37.24 5.44 21.54
N CYS A 48 37.98 5.18 20.47
CA CYS A 48 39.37 5.59 20.33
C CYS A 48 39.57 6.81 19.42
N GLN A 49 38.48 7.44 18.96
CA GLN A 49 38.48 8.67 18.17
C GLN A 49 39.27 8.58 16.84
N ARG A 50 39.34 7.38 16.25
CA ARG A 50 40.05 7.15 14.99
C ARG A 50 39.10 7.19 13.80
N LEU A 51 39.45 8.00 12.80
CA LEU A 51 38.88 7.93 11.45
C LEU A 51 39.58 6.81 10.67
N GLN A 52 38.83 5.91 10.07
CA GLN A 52 39.34 4.68 9.48
C GLN A 52 38.40 4.12 8.40
N PRO A 53 38.85 3.17 7.55
CA PRO A 53 37.95 2.46 6.64
C PRO A 53 36.75 1.86 7.38
N ALA A 54 35.58 1.93 6.76
CA ALA A 54 34.36 1.34 7.29
C ALA A 54 34.52 -0.18 7.42
N GLY A 55 34.21 -0.72 8.59
CA GLY A 55 34.30 -2.16 8.88
C GLY A 55 33.52 -2.56 10.12
N ALA A 56 33.46 -3.87 10.40
CA ALA A 56 32.79 -4.41 11.59
C ALA A 56 33.52 -4.06 12.90
N THR A 57 34.85 -4.01 12.85
CA THR A 57 35.73 -3.78 14.00
C THR A 57 36.59 -2.53 13.79
N CYS A 58 36.99 -1.90 14.88
CA CYS A 58 37.91 -0.76 14.83
C CYS A 58 39.35 -1.23 14.63
N VAL A 59 40.10 -0.63 13.69
CA VAL A 59 41.53 -0.99 13.48
C VAL A 59 42.47 -0.33 14.49
N GLY A 60 41.95 0.53 15.36
CA GLY A 60 42.73 1.22 16.40
C GLY A 60 42.62 0.61 17.79
N CYS A 61 41.46 0.05 18.13
CA CYS A 61 41.19 -0.50 19.46
C CYS A 61 40.54 -1.89 19.43
N ASP A 62 40.44 -2.51 18.26
CA ASP A 62 39.92 -3.87 18.00
C ASP A 62 38.48 -4.15 18.45
N GLU A 63 37.79 -3.15 18.98
CA GLU A 63 36.43 -3.28 19.45
C GLU A 63 35.45 -3.52 18.29
N THR A 64 34.45 -4.38 18.52
CA THR A 64 33.35 -4.57 17.57
C THR A 64 32.38 -3.40 17.62
N MET A 65 32.13 -2.76 16.47
CA MET A 65 31.38 -1.51 16.37
C MET A 65 29.87 -1.68 16.52
N ALA A 66 29.35 -2.88 16.23
CA ALA A 66 27.96 -3.26 16.42
C ALA A 66 27.79 -4.80 16.28
N ARG A 67 26.75 -5.38 16.90
CA ARG A 67 26.36 -6.78 16.71
C ARG A 67 26.04 -7.12 15.25
N TYR A 68 25.40 -6.20 14.53
CA TYR A 68 25.17 -6.33 13.10
C TYR A 68 25.96 -5.28 12.32
N TYR A 69 26.73 -5.73 11.33
CA TYR A 69 27.38 -4.88 10.34
C TYR A 69 27.09 -5.39 8.93
N CYS A 70 26.65 -4.50 8.04
CA CYS A 70 26.53 -4.78 6.62
C CYS A 70 27.53 -3.93 5.83
N ASP A 71 28.47 -4.59 5.15
CA ASP A 71 29.48 -3.93 4.33
C ASP A 71 28.88 -3.24 3.10
N LYS A 72 27.86 -3.85 2.46
CA LYS A 72 27.19 -3.30 1.27
C LYS A 72 26.39 -2.04 1.57
N CYS A 73 25.69 -2.02 2.71
CA CYS A 73 24.84 -0.89 3.11
C CYS A 73 25.53 0.11 4.02
N LYS A 74 26.71 -0.22 4.56
CA LYS A 74 27.38 0.51 5.64
C LYS A 74 26.44 0.79 6.80
N LEU A 75 25.75 -0.26 7.23
CA LEU A 75 24.80 -0.22 8.35
C LEU A 75 25.44 -0.91 9.56
N TRP A 76 25.43 -0.22 10.70
CA TRP A 76 25.82 -0.74 12.00
C TRP A 76 24.62 -0.63 12.93
N ASP A 77 24.19 -1.75 13.51
CA ASP A 77 23.10 -1.80 14.49
C ASP A 77 23.47 -2.73 15.65
N ASP A 78 23.44 -2.18 16.86
CA ASP A 78 23.84 -2.79 18.11
C ASP A 78 22.66 -2.87 19.08
N VAL A 79 21.42 -2.92 18.58
CA VAL A 79 20.24 -3.21 19.40
C VAL A 79 20.19 -4.72 19.73
N PRO A 80 20.19 -5.13 21.01
CA PRO A 80 20.04 -6.53 21.40
C PRO A 80 18.71 -7.12 20.92
N GLY A 81 18.71 -8.37 20.46
CA GLY A 81 17.51 -9.08 20.03
C GLY A 81 16.94 -8.63 18.68
N LYS A 82 17.45 -7.54 18.08
CA LYS A 82 17.06 -7.09 16.75
C LYS A 82 17.84 -7.85 15.68
N ALA A 83 17.16 -8.75 14.98
CA ALA A 83 17.73 -9.42 13.82
C ALA A 83 17.62 -8.54 12.58
N VAL A 84 18.71 -8.42 11.84
CA VAL A 84 18.79 -7.68 10.58
C VAL A 84 19.50 -8.58 9.57
N TYR A 85 19.07 -8.54 8.32
CA TYR A 85 19.70 -9.26 7.22
C TYR A 85 19.80 -8.36 5.99
N HIS A 86 20.75 -8.65 5.11
CA HIS A 86 20.85 -8.01 3.80
C HIS A 86 20.14 -8.89 2.76
N CYS A 87 19.26 -8.29 1.95
CA CYS A 87 18.75 -8.93 0.75
C CYS A 87 19.51 -8.39 -0.45
N ASP A 88 20.22 -9.28 -1.15
CA ASP A 88 21.02 -8.92 -2.33
C ASP A 88 20.16 -8.46 -3.50
N ASP A 89 19.01 -9.10 -3.72
CA ASP A 89 18.09 -8.76 -4.81
C ASP A 89 17.43 -7.38 -4.62
N CYS A 90 17.07 -7.03 -3.38
CA CYS A 90 16.61 -5.68 -3.06
C CYS A 90 17.75 -4.68 -2.88
N GLY A 91 18.98 -5.18 -2.74
CA GLY A 91 20.17 -4.41 -2.39
C GLY A 91 20.03 -3.62 -1.09
N MET A 92 19.28 -4.07 -0.08
CA MET A 92 19.10 -3.32 1.18
C MET A 92 18.97 -4.23 2.41
N CYS A 93 19.29 -3.67 3.58
CA CYS A 93 19.09 -4.36 4.85
C CYS A 93 17.62 -4.27 5.29
N ARG A 94 17.08 -5.39 5.77
CA ARG A 94 15.71 -5.53 6.30
C ARG A 94 15.79 -6.10 7.72
N GLN A 95 14.79 -5.78 8.53
CA GLN A 95 14.63 -6.38 9.86
C GLN A 95 14.03 -7.77 9.73
N GLY A 96 14.63 -8.77 10.37
CA GLY A 96 14.25 -10.19 10.29
C GLY A 96 15.43 -11.13 10.48
N GLN A 97 15.14 -12.42 10.64
CA GLN A 97 16.12 -13.51 10.79
C GLN A 97 16.83 -13.87 9.48
N GLY A 98 16.22 -13.57 8.34
CA GLY A 98 16.83 -13.70 7.02
C GLY A 98 15.94 -14.33 5.96
N LEU A 99 16.43 -14.29 4.71
CA LEU A 99 15.83 -15.03 3.60
C LEU A 99 15.85 -16.53 3.89
N GLY A 100 14.73 -17.21 3.67
CA GLY A 100 14.55 -18.64 3.94
C GLY A 100 14.24 -18.99 5.40
N LYS A 101 14.11 -17.99 6.29
CA LYS A 101 13.71 -18.20 7.70
C LYS A 101 12.34 -17.60 7.97
N ASP A 102 12.28 -16.29 8.13
CA ASP A 102 11.06 -15.51 8.38
C ASP A 102 10.67 -14.64 7.17
N PHE A 103 11.56 -14.50 6.19
CA PHE A 103 11.33 -13.79 4.94
C PHE A 103 11.70 -14.61 3.71
N PHE A 104 11.15 -14.24 2.56
CA PHE A 104 11.60 -14.66 1.24
C PHE A 104 11.58 -13.45 0.29
N HIS A 105 12.41 -13.49 -0.75
CA HIS A 105 12.37 -12.50 -1.83
C HIS A 105 11.46 -13.03 -2.94
N CYS A 106 10.46 -12.24 -3.35
CA CYS A 106 9.64 -12.55 -4.51
C CYS A 106 10.24 -11.89 -5.75
N ALA A 107 10.78 -12.69 -6.66
CA ALA A 107 11.40 -12.18 -7.89
C ALA A 107 10.41 -11.45 -8.81
N THR A 108 9.13 -11.81 -8.81
CA THR A 108 8.10 -11.14 -9.60
C THR A 108 7.69 -9.80 -9.00
N CYS A 109 7.54 -9.74 -7.67
CA CYS A 109 7.18 -8.49 -6.99
C CYS A 109 8.39 -7.59 -6.72
N HIS A 110 9.62 -8.11 -6.85
CA HIS A 110 10.90 -7.45 -6.49
C HIS A 110 11.00 -6.98 -5.03
N ILE A 111 10.33 -7.68 -4.10
CA ILE A 111 10.25 -7.30 -2.68
C ILE A 111 10.49 -8.49 -1.74
N CYS A 112 11.02 -8.19 -0.56
CA CYS A 112 11.06 -9.15 0.55
C CYS A 112 9.72 -9.16 1.28
N MET A 113 9.15 -10.35 1.50
CA MET A 113 7.90 -10.55 2.22
C MET A 113 8.08 -11.62 3.30
N SER A 114 7.18 -11.65 4.28
CA SER A 114 7.17 -12.72 5.29
C SER A 114 7.00 -14.08 4.63
N ILE A 115 7.71 -15.11 5.11
CA ILE A 115 7.63 -16.48 4.59
C ILE A 115 6.19 -17.04 4.62
N SER A 116 5.35 -16.53 5.52
CA SER A 116 3.92 -16.87 5.59
C SER A 116 3.14 -16.51 4.32
N MET A 117 3.64 -15.56 3.52
CA MET A 117 3.03 -15.08 2.28
C MET A 117 3.53 -15.80 1.03
N GLN A 118 4.55 -16.66 1.12
CA GLN A 118 5.24 -17.24 -0.05
C GLN A 118 4.31 -17.90 -1.07
N HIS A 119 3.20 -18.48 -0.61
CA HIS A 119 2.21 -19.14 -1.47
C HIS A 119 0.81 -18.51 -1.41
N LYS A 120 0.64 -17.40 -0.69
CA LYS A 120 -0.66 -16.75 -0.48
C LYS A 120 -0.79 -15.40 -1.19
N HIS A 121 0.33 -14.74 -1.46
CA HIS A 121 0.30 -13.43 -2.10
C HIS A 121 0.02 -13.56 -3.60
N ARG A 122 -0.81 -12.65 -4.12
CA ARG A 122 -0.96 -12.45 -5.56
C ARG A 122 0.18 -11.54 -6.02
N CYS A 123 1.02 -12.05 -6.93
CA CYS A 123 2.10 -11.25 -7.48
C CYS A 123 1.54 -10.09 -8.31
N ILE A 124 1.98 -8.88 -7.99
CA ILE A 124 1.76 -7.68 -8.79
C ILE A 124 3.15 -7.09 -9.01
N GLU A 125 3.58 -7.07 -10.28
CA GLU A 125 4.91 -6.60 -10.63
C GLU A 125 5.10 -5.14 -10.21
N ARG A 126 6.25 -4.84 -9.61
CA ARG A 126 6.70 -3.47 -9.28
C ARG A 126 5.72 -2.65 -8.43
N ASN A 127 4.90 -3.30 -7.61
CA ASN A 127 3.86 -2.63 -6.85
C ASN A 127 4.38 -1.52 -5.92
N LEU A 128 5.55 -1.74 -5.29
CA LEU A 128 6.21 -0.74 -4.43
C LEU A 128 6.99 0.34 -5.20
N GLU A 129 7.22 0.18 -6.51
CA GLU A 129 7.88 1.18 -7.35
C GLU A 129 6.88 2.26 -7.79
N SER A 130 6.14 2.80 -6.83
CA SER A 130 5.17 3.86 -7.07
C SER A 130 5.08 4.80 -5.86
N ASP A 131 4.56 6.00 -6.10
CA ASP A 131 4.30 6.97 -5.05
C ASP A 131 2.97 6.66 -4.37
N CYS A 132 2.90 6.87 -3.06
CA CYS A 132 1.66 6.74 -2.32
C CYS A 132 0.62 7.74 -2.88
N PRO A 133 -0.57 7.32 -3.34
CA PRO A 133 -1.58 8.20 -3.93
C PRO A 133 -2.19 9.20 -2.93
N ILE A 134 -1.89 9.06 -1.63
CA ILE A 134 -2.40 9.93 -0.56
C ILE A 134 -1.37 11.01 -0.19
N CYS A 135 -0.11 10.64 0.06
CA CYS A 135 0.92 11.60 0.48
C CYS A 135 1.96 11.96 -0.60
N GLY A 136 2.00 11.23 -1.72
CA GLY A 136 2.96 11.46 -2.82
C GLY A 136 4.38 10.97 -2.55
N GLU A 137 4.64 10.33 -1.41
CA GLU A 137 5.97 9.79 -1.09
C GLU A 137 6.24 8.45 -1.78
N TYR A 138 7.47 8.28 -2.25
CA TYR A 138 7.91 7.06 -2.91
C TYR A 138 8.01 5.88 -1.92
N MET A 139 7.21 4.83 -2.15
CA MET A 139 6.99 3.76 -1.17
C MET A 139 8.19 2.84 -0.99
N PHE A 140 8.99 2.58 -2.04
CA PHE A 140 10.09 1.60 -1.97
C PHE A 140 11.21 2.01 -1.01
N THR A 141 11.52 3.31 -0.93
CA THR A 141 12.59 3.84 -0.08
C THR A 141 12.11 4.51 1.19
N SER A 142 10.79 4.67 1.35
CA SER A 142 10.19 5.24 2.55
C SER A 142 10.49 4.38 3.79
N THR A 143 10.60 5.04 4.95
CA THR A 143 10.65 4.39 6.25
C THR A 143 9.26 4.08 6.80
N ALA A 144 8.22 4.68 6.23
CA ALA A 144 6.84 4.43 6.65
C ALA A 144 6.39 3.02 6.25
N THR A 145 5.62 2.39 7.13
CA THR A 145 5.04 1.07 6.89
C THR A 145 4.14 1.10 5.66
N VAL A 146 4.39 0.22 4.69
CA VAL A 146 3.50 0.05 3.54
C VAL A 146 2.58 -1.16 3.77
N ILE A 147 1.31 -1.01 3.44
CA ILE A 147 0.33 -2.11 3.50
C ILE A 147 -0.20 -2.44 2.11
N PHE A 148 -0.64 -3.68 1.93
CA PHE A 148 -1.32 -4.13 0.73
C PHE A 148 -2.82 -4.24 1.00
N MET A 149 -3.63 -3.55 0.21
CA MET A 149 -5.09 -3.64 0.27
C MET A 149 -5.57 -4.94 -0.40
N PRO A 150 -6.83 -5.40 -0.18
CA PRO A 150 -7.34 -6.63 -0.78
C PRO A 150 -7.34 -6.64 -2.32
N CYS A 151 -7.46 -5.46 -2.94
CA CYS A 151 -7.33 -5.29 -4.38
C CYS A 151 -5.90 -5.47 -4.90
N GLY A 152 -4.91 -5.51 -4.00
CA GLY A 152 -3.49 -5.66 -4.29
C GLY A 152 -2.70 -4.35 -4.34
N HIS A 153 -3.34 -3.19 -4.51
CA HIS A 153 -2.64 -1.90 -4.46
C HIS A 153 -2.12 -1.61 -3.05
N CYS A 154 -1.03 -0.83 -2.96
CA CYS A 154 -0.39 -0.50 -1.70
C CYS A 154 -0.34 1.00 -1.42
N ILE A 155 -0.44 1.37 -0.15
CA ILE A 155 -0.28 2.73 0.39
C ILE A 155 0.38 2.66 1.78
N HIS A 156 0.84 3.79 2.33
CA HIS A 156 1.35 3.82 3.70
C HIS A 156 0.26 3.48 4.74
N LYS A 157 0.63 2.80 5.83
CA LYS A 157 -0.28 2.39 6.92
C LYS A 157 -1.02 3.57 7.53
N HIS A 158 -0.31 4.69 7.78
CA HIS A 158 -0.96 5.90 8.31
C HIS A 158 -1.92 6.50 7.26
N CYS A 159 -1.51 6.58 5.98
CA CYS A 159 -2.38 7.05 4.90
C CYS A 159 -3.65 6.19 4.80
N TYR A 160 -3.52 4.87 4.96
CA TYR A 160 -4.68 3.98 5.00
C TYR A 160 -5.58 4.30 6.18
N ALA A 161 -5.05 4.39 7.40
CA ALA A 161 -5.82 4.66 8.60
C ALA A 161 -6.60 5.97 8.52
N ASP A 162 -6.02 7.01 7.93
CA ASP A 162 -6.69 8.30 7.71
C ASP A 162 -7.74 8.21 6.59
N TYR A 163 -7.39 7.54 5.49
CA TYR A 163 -8.23 7.48 4.30
C TYR A 163 -9.52 6.68 4.50
N ILE A 164 -9.45 5.54 5.20
CA ILE A 164 -10.61 4.67 5.43
C ILE A 164 -11.71 5.32 6.29
N GLN A 165 -11.39 6.39 7.02
CA GLN A 165 -12.39 7.16 7.78
C GLN A 165 -13.40 7.86 6.87
N THR A 166 -13.03 8.11 5.60
CA THR A 166 -13.86 8.86 4.66
C THR A 166 -14.18 8.13 3.36
N SER A 167 -13.54 6.99 3.10
CA SER A 167 -13.75 6.21 1.88
C SER A 167 -13.63 4.73 2.17
N TYR A 168 -14.57 3.94 1.64
CA TYR A 168 -14.47 2.48 1.66
C TYR A 168 -13.83 1.93 0.38
N GLN A 169 -13.47 2.78 -0.59
CA GLN A 169 -12.99 2.40 -1.91
C GLN A 169 -11.48 2.62 -2.03
N CYS A 170 -10.76 1.77 -2.74
CA CYS A 170 -9.35 1.94 -3.02
C CYS A 170 -9.09 3.25 -3.80
N PRO A 171 -8.13 4.10 -3.40
CA PRO A 171 -7.86 5.35 -4.09
C PRO A 171 -7.30 5.15 -5.51
N THR A 172 -6.77 3.95 -5.81
CA THR A 172 -6.16 3.63 -7.10
C THR A 172 -7.14 3.00 -8.08
N CYS A 173 -8.01 2.09 -7.62
CA CYS A 173 -8.88 1.29 -8.51
C CYS A 173 -10.36 1.29 -8.12
N MET A 174 -10.75 2.04 -7.09
CA MET A 174 -12.12 2.18 -6.59
C MET A 174 -12.77 0.90 -6.04
N LYS A 175 -12.08 -0.25 -6.00
CA LYS A 175 -12.57 -1.48 -5.36
C LYS A 175 -12.84 -1.27 -3.87
N SER A 176 -13.89 -1.90 -3.34
CA SER A 176 -14.18 -1.89 -1.90
C SER A 176 -13.01 -2.49 -1.12
N LEU A 177 -12.64 -1.84 -0.02
CA LEU A 177 -11.48 -2.19 0.82
C LEU A 177 -11.78 -3.22 1.91
N GLY A 178 -13.06 -3.52 2.17
CA GLY A 178 -13.47 -4.58 3.07
C GLY A 178 -14.88 -5.07 2.78
N ASP A 179 -15.46 -5.82 3.72
CA ASP A 179 -16.78 -6.42 3.56
C ASP A 179 -17.90 -5.37 3.67
N MET A 180 -18.49 -5.04 2.52
CA MET A 180 -19.59 -4.07 2.42
C MET A 180 -20.98 -4.72 2.51
N SER A 181 -21.09 -6.03 2.78
CA SER A 181 -22.34 -6.78 2.75
C SER A 181 -23.45 -6.14 3.61
N HIS A 182 -23.12 -5.73 4.84
CA HIS A 182 -24.10 -5.09 5.73
C HIS A 182 -24.51 -3.69 5.24
N TYR A 183 -23.56 -2.92 4.69
CA TYR A 183 -23.84 -1.62 4.10
C TYR A 183 -24.74 -1.73 2.86
N PHE A 184 -24.44 -2.68 1.96
CA PHE A 184 -25.24 -2.94 0.77
C PHE A 184 -26.64 -3.48 1.12
N ALA A 185 -26.77 -4.30 2.16
CA ALA A 185 -28.09 -4.72 2.66
C ALA A 185 -28.93 -3.54 3.20
N ARG A 186 -28.28 -2.51 3.78
CA ARG A 186 -28.99 -1.27 4.16
C ARG A 186 -29.45 -0.48 2.94
N LEU A 187 -28.64 -0.43 1.88
CA LEU A 187 -29.02 0.20 0.62
C LEU A 187 -30.21 -0.52 -0.02
N ASP A 188 -30.21 -1.86 -0.06
CA ASP A 188 -31.35 -2.65 -0.53
C ASP A 188 -32.66 -2.22 0.14
N ARG A 189 -32.68 -2.17 1.48
CA ARG A 189 -33.85 -1.75 2.26
C ARG A 189 -34.27 -0.29 2.02
N ALA A 190 -33.31 0.59 1.72
CA ALA A 190 -33.60 1.99 1.44
C ALA A 190 -34.25 2.16 0.06
N LEU A 191 -33.75 1.43 -0.93
CA LEU A 191 -34.27 1.43 -2.30
C LEU A 191 -35.68 0.81 -2.36
N GLU A 192 -35.94 -0.26 -1.61
CA GLU A 192 -37.28 -0.85 -1.50
C GLU A 192 -38.34 0.13 -0.98
N ARG A 193 -37.94 1.04 -0.09
CA ARG A 193 -38.84 2.09 0.46
C ARG A 193 -39.03 3.26 -0.50
N GLN A 194 -38.15 3.41 -1.47
CA GLN A 194 -38.13 4.49 -2.46
C GLN A 194 -38.41 3.91 -3.84
N SER A 195 -39.60 3.33 -4.02
CA SER A 195 -40.00 2.79 -5.33
C SER A 195 -39.90 3.85 -6.42
N MET A 196 -39.21 3.52 -7.51
CA MET A 196 -39.10 4.41 -8.66
C MET A 196 -40.48 4.67 -9.28
N PRO A 197 -40.76 5.91 -9.75
CA PRO A 197 -41.99 6.18 -10.49
C PRO A 197 -42.13 5.30 -11.74
N ASP A 198 -43.37 4.96 -12.09
CA ASP A 198 -43.69 4.04 -13.20
C ASP A 198 -43.08 4.48 -14.55
N GLU A 199 -42.88 5.78 -14.76
CA GLU A 199 -42.24 6.35 -15.95
C GLU A 199 -40.80 5.81 -16.19
N TYR A 200 -40.15 5.32 -15.13
CA TYR A 200 -38.79 4.78 -15.15
C TYR A 200 -38.74 3.25 -15.05
N ALA A 201 -39.89 2.56 -15.00
CA ALA A 201 -39.94 1.11 -14.83
C ALA A 201 -39.23 0.33 -15.96
N HIS A 202 -39.16 0.94 -17.16
CA HIS A 202 -38.51 0.40 -18.34
C HIS A 202 -37.17 1.07 -18.65
N VAL A 203 -36.52 1.66 -17.66
CA VAL A 203 -35.21 2.31 -17.82
C VAL A 203 -34.14 1.41 -17.21
N LEU A 204 -33.10 1.13 -17.99
CA LEU A 204 -31.95 0.36 -17.58
C LEU A 204 -30.68 1.22 -17.60
N SER A 205 -29.86 1.06 -16.56
CA SER A 205 -28.50 1.58 -16.54
C SER A 205 -27.52 0.45 -16.82
N HIS A 206 -26.66 0.65 -17.81
CA HIS A 206 -25.48 -0.18 -18.02
C HIS A 206 -24.39 0.32 -17.09
N VAL A 207 -23.93 -0.56 -16.21
CA VAL A 207 -22.96 -0.20 -15.18
C VAL A 207 -21.71 -1.07 -15.27
N PHE A 208 -20.57 -0.47 -14.92
CA PHE A 208 -19.34 -1.19 -14.60
C PHE A 208 -19.27 -1.36 -13.08
N CYS A 209 -19.11 -2.60 -12.59
CA CYS A 209 -18.93 -2.85 -11.17
C CYS A 209 -17.44 -2.82 -10.81
N ASN A 210 -17.06 -1.92 -9.89
CA ASN A 210 -15.67 -1.79 -9.48
C ASN A 210 -15.20 -3.05 -8.72
N ASP A 211 -16.08 -3.71 -7.95
CA ASP A 211 -15.70 -4.85 -7.12
C ASP A 211 -15.45 -6.14 -7.92
N CYS A 212 -16.33 -6.47 -8.87
CA CYS A 212 -16.20 -7.68 -9.68
C CYS A 212 -15.66 -7.45 -11.09
N GLU A 213 -15.40 -6.20 -11.47
CA GLU A 213 -14.87 -5.76 -12.76
C GLU A 213 -15.71 -6.19 -13.98
N ARG A 214 -16.98 -6.56 -13.76
CA ARG A 214 -17.91 -6.93 -14.82
C ARG A 214 -18.86 -5.79 -15.15
N ARG A 215 -19.26 -5.76 -16.42
CA ARG A 215 -20.36 -4.91 -16.91
C ARG A 215 -21.67 -5.66 -16.77
N CYS A 216 -22.72 -4.97 -16.34
CA CYS A 216 -24.06 -5.54 -16.27
C CYS A 216 -25.12 -4.45 -16.47
N ALA A 217 -26.34 -4.86 -16.80
CA ALA A 217 -27.50 -3.98 -16.75
C ALA A 217 -28.11 -4.03 -15.35
N ALA A 218 -28.51 -2.88 -14.84
CA ALA A 218 -29.20 -2.72 -13.56
C ALA A 218 -30.46 -1.86 -13.76
N PRO A 219 -31.58 -2.15 -13.05
CA PRO A 219 -32.72 -1.26 -13.00
C PRO A 219 -32.28 0.16 -12.65
N TYR A 220 -32.78 1.15 -13.39
CA TYR A 220 -32.43 2.53 -13.14
C TYR A 220 -32.98 3.00 -11.79
N HIS A 221 -32.13 3.65 -11.01
CA HIS A 221 -32.51 4.39 -9.81
C HIS A 221 -31.74 5.70 -9.76
N PHE A 222 -32.32 6.73 -9.15
CA PHE A 222 -31.68 8.05 -9.04
C PHE A 222 -30.35 8.06 -8.28
N PHE A 223 -30.03 7.03 -7.50
CA PHE A 223 -28.91 7.06 -6.55
C PHE A 223 -27.99 5.85 -6.69
N TYR A 224 -28.53 4.64 -6.76
CA TYR A 224 -27.74 3.42 -6.64
C TYR A 224 -28.14 2.37 -7.67
N HIS A 225 -27.14 1.72 -8.25
CA HIS A 225 -27.34 0.65 -9.23
C HIS A 225 -26.67 -0.62 -8.73
N LYS A 226 -27.48 -1.66 -8.51
CA LYS A 226 -27.00 -2.93 -7.97
C LYS A 226 -26.37 -3.76 -9.07
N CYS A 227 -25.16 -4.26 -8.85
CA CYS A 227 -24.53 -5.20 -9.76
C CYS A 227 -25.26 -6.55 -9.73
N ALA A 228 -25.65 -7.05 -10.91
CA ALA A 228 -26.33 -8.34 -11.03
C ALA A 228 -25.45 -9.55 -10.67
N HIS A 229 -24.11 -9.42 -10.71
CA HIS A 229 -23.21 -10.56 -10.54
C HIS A 229 -22.67 -10.76 -9.12
N CYS A 230 -22.52 -9.68 -8.35
CA CYS A 230 -21.96 -9.74 -7.00
C CYS A 230 -22.78 -8.97 -5.97
N ALA A 231 -23.96 -8.45 -6.36
CA ALA A 231 -24.84 -7.65 -5.51
C ALA A 231 -24.23 -6.35 -4.95
N SER A 232 -23.04 -5.95 -5.39
CA SER A 232 -22.39 -4.71 -4.96
C SER A 232 -23.08 -3.47 -5.54
N TYR A 233 -23.09 -2.40 -4.75
CA TYR A 233 -23.50 -1.06 -5.18
C TYR A 233 -22.35 -0.15 -5.60
N ASN A 234 -21.11 -0.64 -5.50
CA ASN A 234 -19.91 0.06 -5.96
C ASN A 234 -19.81 -0.02 -7.49
N THR A 235 -20.65 0.77 -8.17
CA THR A 235 -20.82 0.74 -9.62
C THR A 235 -20.70 2.14 -10.24
N THR A 236 -20.22 2.19 -11.47
CA THR A 236 -20.16 3.40 -12.30
C THR A 236 -21.15 3.25 -13.45
N VAL A 237 -22.06 4.22 -13.58
CA VAL A 237 -23.01 4.27 -14.70
C VAL A 237 -22.27 4.65 -15.96
N LEU A 238 -22.37 3.81 -16.99
CA LEU A 238 -21.76 4.03 -18.30
C LEU A 238 -22.74 4.70 -19.25
N ARG A 239 -23.99 4.20 -19.27
CA ARG A 239 -25.09 4.74 -20.07
C ARG A 239 -26.42 4.31 -19.49
N THR A 240 -27.46 5.08 -19.77
CA THR A 240 -28.84 4.79 -19.37
C THR A 240 -29.73 4.83 -20.60
N GLU A 241 -30.57 3.82 -20.79
CA GLU A 241 -31.45 3.72 -21.95
C GLU A 241 -32.85 3.21 -21.55
N LYS A 242 -33.86 3.66 -22.30
CA LYS A 242 -35.23 3.14 -22.20
C LYS A 242 -35.33 1.88 -23.04
N THR A 243 -35.84 0.80 -22.46
CA THR A 243 -36.11 -0.46 -23.17
C THR A 243 -37.60 -0.59 -23.48
N GLU A 244 -37.92 -1.19 -24.63
CA GLU A 244 -39.32 -1.48 -24.99
C GLU A 244 -39.90 -2.67 -24.21
N SER A 245 -39.05 -3.47 -23.56
CA SER A 245 -39.41 -4.59 -22.69
C SER A 245 -38.96 -4.35 -21.24
N PRO A 246 -39.71 -4.82 -20.23
CA PRO A 246 -39.27 -4.76 -18.84
C PRO A 246 -37.95 -5.52 -18.66
N PRO A 247 -37.07 -5.06 -17.76
CA PRO A 247 -35.77 -5.68 -17.57
C PRO A 247 -35.92 -7.12 -17.06
N PRO A 248 -35.08 -8.07 -17.52
CA PRO A 248 -35.05 -9.40 -16.91
C PRO A 248 -34.72 -9.23 -15.43
N SER A 249 -35.42 -9.98 -14.58
CA SER A 249 -35.07 -10.04 -13.16
C SER A 249 -33.61 -10.50 -13.02
N CYS A 250 -32.96 -10.10 -11.94
CA CYS A 250 -31.56 -10.40 -11.61
C CYS A 250 -31.17 -11.90 -11.74
N ALA A 251 -32.15 -12.80 -11.86
CA ALA A 251 -31.96 -14.25 -11.97
C ALA A 251 -31.61 -14.79 -13.35
N THR A 252 -31.71 -14.04 -14.46
CA THR A 252 -31.63 -14.64 -15.82
C THR A 252 -30.67 -13.97 -16.80
N ILE A 253 -29.42 -13.70 -16.39
CA ILE A 253 -28.35 -13.40 -17.36
C ILE A 253 -27.20 -14.39 -17.17
N MET A 254 -27.44 -15.61 -17.64
CA MET A 254 -26.37 -16.46 -18.17
C MET A 254 -26.57 -16.51 -19.69
N GLU A 255 -25.45 -16.37 -20.41
CA GLU A 255 -25.31 -16.50 -21.87
C GLU A 255 -25.82 -15.33 -22.72
N HIS A 256 -24.92 -14.39 -23.01
CA HIS A 256 -24.43 -14.17 -24.38
C HIS A 256 -23.22 -13.23 -24.34
N ALA A 257 -22.03 -13.82 -24.20
CA ALA A 257 -20.77 -13.18 -24.54
C ALA A 257 -20.43 -13.54 -25.99
N ALA A 258 -20.28 -12.53 -26.84
CA ALA A 258 -19.27 -12.46 -27.91
C ALA A 258 -19.64 -11.31 -28.87
N SER A 259 -18.86 -10.23 -28.85
CA SER A 259 -17.98 -9.83 -29.96
C SER A 259 -17.58 -8.36 -29.81
N ASP A 260 -16.29 -8.12 -29.55
CA ASP A 260 -15.61 -6.84 -29.81
C ASP A 260 -15.68 -6.50 -31.32
N PRO A 261 -15.55 -5.20 -31.67
CA PRO A 261 -14.25 -4.78 -32.15
C PRO A 261 -13.75 -3.42 -31.61
N SER A 262 -12.44 -3.29 -31.68
CA SER A 262 -11.57 -2.19 -31.27
C SER A 262 -11.65 -0.90 -32.09
N SER A 263 -11.27 0.21 -31.43
CA SER A 263 -10.75 1.52 -31.93
C SER A 263 -11.74 2.42 -32.71
N SER A 264 -11.77 3.75 -32.62
CA SER A 264 -10.90 4.82 -32.07
C SER A 264 -11.69 6.13 -31.96
N ASP A 265 -11.17 7.08 -31.17
CA ASP A 265 -11.45 8.54 -31.13
C ASP A 265 -12.83 9.04 -30.67
N ALA A 266 -12.84 9.76 -29.55
CA ALA A 266 -12.88 11.23 -29.55
C ALA A 266 -13.48 11.82 -28.25
N SER A 267 -12.79 12.84 -27.75
CA SER A 267 -13.36 14.06 -27.18
C SER A 267 -14.02 14.01 -25.79
N SER A 268 -13.28 14.62 -24.86
CA SER A 268 -13.71 15.18 -23.59
C SER A 268 -15.01 15.99 -23.66
N SER A 269 -16.01 15.57 -22.89
CA SER A 269 -17.08 16.45 -22.41
C SER A 269 -17.30 16.20 -20.91
N SER A 270 -16.94 17.18 -20.11
CA SER A 270 -17.14 17.23 -18.66
C SER A 270 -18.63 17.28 -18.33
N SER A 271 -19.12 16.30 -17.56
CA SER A 271 -20.42 16.33 -16.87
C SER A 271 -20.20 16.09 -15.38
N PRO A 272 -21.01 16.71 -14.50
CA PRO A 272 -20.70 16.87 -13.09
C PRO A 272 -20.81 15.56 -12.32
N SER A 273 -19.85 15.31 -11.44
CA SER A 273 -19.86 14.22 -10.47
C SER A 273 -21.08 14.33 -9.53
N PRO A 274 -21.77 13.23 -9.20
CA PRO A 274 -22.80 13.25 -8.16
C PRO A 274 -22.17 13.55 -6.79
N PRO A 275 -22.94 14.12 -5.82
CA PRO A 275 -22.41 14.52 -4.54
C PRO A 275 -21.89 13.31 -3.75
N ARG A 276 -20.74 13.51 -3.11
CA ARG A 276 -20.10 12.54 -2.20
C ARG A 276 -21.05 12.26 -1.02
N PRO A 277 -21.46 10.99 -0.77
CA PRO A 277 -22.23 10.68 0.41
C PRO A 277 -21.33 10.84 1.65
N THR A 278 -21.85 11.51 2.68
CA THR A 278 -21.25 11.60 4.01
C THR A 278 -21.05 10.20 4.60
N SER A 279 -19.87 9.96 5.15
CA SER A 279 -19.46 8.69 5.77
C SER A 279 -20.54 8.10 6.68
N PRO A 280 -20.79 6.78 6.65
CA PRO A 280 -21.49 6.13 7.74
C PRO A 280 -20.56 6.06 8.96
N GLU A 281 -20.89 6.80 10.02
CA GLU A 281 -20.37 6.51 11.35
C GLU A 281 -20.70 5.05 11.69
N ALA A 282 -19.69 4.30 12.12
CA ALA A 282 -19.71 2.88 12.51
C ALA A 282 -19.89 1.84 11.39
N ALA A 283 -18.77 1.38 10.81
CA ALA A 283 -18.68 0.04 10.22
C ALA A 283 -17.26 -0.57 10.13
N PHE A 284 -16.19 0.13 10.49
CA PHE A 284 -14.84 -0.43 10.46
C PHE A 284 -14.17 -0.31 11.83
N ASP A 285 -13.96 -1.47 12.47
CA ASP A 285 -13.06 -1.62 13.60
C ASP A 285 -11.67 -1.95 13.04
N PRO A 286 -10.71 -1.01 13.05
CA PRO A 286 -9.39 -1.20 12.45
C PRO A 286 -8.53 -2.23 13.20
N ASP A 287 -8.93 -2.64 14.41
CA ASP A 287 -8.16 -3.56 15.25
C ASP A 287 -8.55 -5.04 15.07
N ASN A 288 -9.57 -5.34 14.24
CA ASN A 288 -10.12 -6.71 14.11
C ASN A 288 -10.26 -7.23 12.66
N ASP A 289 -9.56 -6.65 11.68
CA ASP A 289 -9.59 -7.15 10.29
C ASP A 289 -8.44 -8.16 10.02
N PRO A 290 -8.75 -9.47 9.86
CA PRO A 290 -7.74 -10.50 9.62
C PRO A 290 -7.10 -10.43 8.22
N HIS A 291 -7.53 -9.50 7.35
CA HIS A 291 -7.03 -9.37 5.98
C HIS A 291 -6.01 -8.25 5.76
N VAL A 292 -5.71 -7.43 6.78
CA VAL A 292 -4.65 -6.41 6.71
C VAL A 292 -3.30 -7.05 7.00
N LEU A 293 -2.65 -7.56 5.95
CA LEU A 293 -1.28 -8.04 6.05
C LEU A 293 -0.35 -6.82 6.04
N ALA A 294 -0.01 -6.35 7.24
CA ALA A 294 1.07 -5.39 7.40
C ALA A 294 2.36 -5.95 6.78
N SER A 295 2.99 -5.21 5.87
CA SER A 295 4.40 -5.49 5.58
C SER A 295 5.16 -5.28 6.89
N PRO A 296 5.94 -6.25 7.36
CA PRO A 296 6.66 -6.11 8.63
C PRO A 296 7.58 -4.89 8.53
N SER A 297 7.20 -3.84 9.23
CA SER A 297 7.87 -2.55 9.22
C SER A 297 8.32 -2.23 10.63
N LEU A 298 9.63 -2.02 10.70
CA LEU A 298 10.38 -1.14 11.58
C LEU A 298 9.52 -0.33 12.55
N GLU A 299 9.17 -0.90 13.70
CA GLU A 299 8.78 -0.10 14.85
C GLU A 299 10.04 0.54 15.44
N ALA A 300 10.26 1.82 15.11
CA ALA A 300 11.08 2.68 15.94
C ALA A 300 10.24 3.02 17.18
N SER A 301 10.49 2.30 18.28
CA SER A 301 9.87 2.59 19.57
C SER A 301 10.33 3.97 20.05
N ILE A 302 9.40 4.93 20.04
CA ILE A 302 9.54 6.22 20.73
C ILE A 302 9.21 5.93 22.20
N PRO A 303 10.12 6.15 23.17
CA PRO A 303 9.73 6.17 24.57
C PRO A 303 9.01 7.48 24.86
N SER A 304 7.83 7.36 25.47
CA SER A 304 7.13 8.44 26.17
C SER A 304 8.02 9.01 27.28
N GLU A 305 7.83 10.29 27.56
CA GLU A 305 8.51 11.17 28.53
C GLU A 305 9.07 10.52 29.81
#